data_AF-A0A559PJ52-F1
#
_entry.id   AF-A0A559PJ52-F1
#
_cell.length_a   1.000
_cell.length_b   1.000
_cell.length_c   1.000
_cell.angle_alpha   90.00
_cell.angle_beta   90.00
_cell.angle_gamma   90.00
#
_symmetry.space_group_name_H-M   'P 1'
#
loop_
_entity.id
_entity.type
_entity.pdbx_description
1 polymer ?
#
loop_
_entity_poly.entity_id
_entity_poly.type
_entity_poly.pdbx_seq_one_letter_code
_entity_poly.pdbx_strand_id
1 'polypeptide(L)'
;MLSIIEYTVTAIVCLISAIIIQRIFIKERKEGSGENTIKGIMWFGLAILVWGLGAVLNLILVFGFGWDPSNKIIIYLGVLVSLTNSLFILLSLPSIEHNKRRGIVVRLVQKFSTKDFVGVYFGVLSMIAFVFLATSINNIEISNSFIWLIDIPISVVVAFSLLYELNKAFSTRKMRFMYLPTLVLFVLIIIAVTHRIIPQDRAIQLVDQEFWSIAGSITAISFKFLFILLFSILLYSWKFLSEKEQQQGLADKLATENLKFKKKLEQQELANESHLDTIKSMKNELIVLREAAKIELSDRQKEVLGNLAYYGTNKSYPEIAELMNISNDGFQTHIHQIKKLLNISGKGGKEQLIEYAKKNNLLQYSSIKDNA
;
A
#
# COMPACT_ATOMS: atom_id res chain seq x y z
N MET A 1 -16.10 9.84 50.21
CA MET A 1 -16.01 10.88 49.15
C MET A 1 -14.97 10.52 48.10
N LEU A 2 -13.73 10.19 48.47
CA LEU A 2 -12.65 9.88 47.51
C LEU A 2 -12.98 8.70 46.57
N SER A 3 -13.52 7.59 47.09
CA SER A 3 -13.91 6.43 46.27
C SER A 3 -15.02 6.76 45.26
N ILE A 4 -15.91 7.69 45.58
CA ILE A 4 -16.96 8.14 44.67
C ILE A 4 -16.32 8.94 43.52
N ILE A 5 -15.37 9.82 43.82
CA ILE A 5 -14.62 10.56 42.79
C ILE A 5 -13.88 9.58 41.88
N GLU A 6 -13.20 8.58 42.45
CA GLU A 6 -12.50 7.56 41.67
C GLU A 6 -13.42 6.81 40.71
N TYR A 7 -14.56 6.32 41.20
CA TYR A 7 -15.50 5.59 40.36
C TYR A 7 -16.16 6.49 39.32
N THR A 8 -16.51 7.73 39.65
CA THR A 8 -17.07 8.69 38.68
C THR A 8 -16.07 9.01 37.57
N VAL A 9 -14.83 9.35 37.92
CA VAL A 9 -13.77 9.66 36.94
C VAL A 9 -13.49 8.44 36.07
N THR A 10 -13.36 7.25 36.69
CA THR A 10 -13.12 6.01 35.94
C THR A 10 -14.29 5.69 35.00
N ALA A 11 -15.53 5.81 35.46
CA ALA A 11 -16.71 5.56 34.63
C ALA A 11 -16.74 6.49 33.41
N ILE A 12 -16.58 7.80 33.61
CA ILE A 12 -16.61 8.80 32.53
C ILE A 12 -15.50 8.52 31.52
N VAL A 13 -14.26 8.44 31.98
CA VAL A 13 -13.09 8.29 31.09
C VAL A 13 -13.16 6.96 30.32
N CYS A 14 -13.47 5.86 31.01
CA CYS A 14 -13.52 4.55 30.36
C CYS A 14 -14.71 4.42 29.40
N LEU A 15 -15.92 4.89 29.75
CA LEU A 15 -17.08 4.77 28.85
C LEU A 15 -16.92 5.62 27.58
N ILE A 16 -16.45 6.86 27.72
CA ILE A 16 -16.17 7.73 26.56
C ILE A 16 -15.08 7.09 25.69
N SER A 17 -13.98 6.62 26.30
CA SER A 17 -12.89 5.96 25.57
C SER A 17 -13.37 4.69 24.88
N ALA A 18 -14.22 3.88 25.51
CA ALA A 18 -14.79 2.68 24.92
C ALA A 18 -15.62 2.99 23.66
N ILE A 19 -16.44 4.05 23.69
CA ILE A 19 -17.20 4.51 22.50
C ILE A 19 -16.26 4.94 21.38
N ILE A 20 -15.19 5.67 21.69
CA ILE A 20 -14.18 6.09 20.71
C ILE A 20 -13.50 4.87 20.08
N ILE A 21 -13.04 3.92 20.89
CA ILE A 21 -12.41 2.68 20.41
C ILE A 21 -13.40 1.84 19.60
N GLN A 22 -14.68 1.80 19.97
CA GLN A 22 -15.72 1.11 19.19
C GLN A 22 -15.90 1.74 17.79
N ARG A 23 -15.86 3.08 17.69
CA ARG A 23 -15.90 3.75 16.38
C ARG A 23 -14.67 3.41 15.54
N ILE A 24 -13.49 3.36 16.16
CA ILE A 24 -12.25 2.94 15.48
C ILE A 24 -12.38 1.49 15.01
N PHE A 25 -12.89 0.58 15.84
CA PHE A 25 -13.14 -0.81 15.46
C PHE A 25 -14.05 -0.93 14.23
N ILE A 26 -15.18 -0.21 14.21
CA ILE A 26 -16.11 -0.25 13.07
C ILE A 26 -15.44 0.29 11.80
N LYS A 27 -14.65 1.36 11.92
CA LYS A 27 -13.91 1.96 10.79
C LYS A 27 -12.87 0.97 10.24
N GLU A 28 -12.01 0.43 11.08
CA GLU A 28 -10.95 -0.51 10.68
C GLU A 28 -11.52 -1.82 10.10
N ARG A 29 -12.67 -2.27 10.60
CA ARG A 29 -13.39 -3.41 10.02
C ARG A 29 -13.92 -3.14 8.61
N LYS A 30 -14.33 -1.90 8.31
CA LYS A 30 -14.78 -1.51 6.96
C LYS A 30 -13.63 -1.31 5.98
N GLU A 31 -12.49 -0.82 6.48
CA GLU A 31 -11.26 -0.59 5.67
C GLU A 31 -10.51 -1.88 5.31
N GLY A 32 -10.93 -3.03 5.86
CA GLY A 32 -10.33 -4.33 5.53
C GLY A 32 -8.99 -4.59 6.22
N SER A 33 -8.75 -3.94 7.36
CA SER A 33 -7.53 -4.12 8.17
C SER A 33 -7.34 -5.58 8.60
N GLY A 34 -6.11 -5.98 8.87
CA GLY A 34 -5.77 -7.36 9.24
C GLY A 34 -6.61 -7.90 10.41
N GLU A 35 -7.04 -9.17 10.31
CA GLU A 35 -7.96 -9.81 11.28
C GLU A 35 -7.41 -9.76 12.72
N ASN A 36 -6.09 -9.89 12.89
CA ASN A 36 -5.43 -9.80 14.19
C ASN A 36 -5.52 -8.38 14.81
N THR A 37 -5.37 -7.34 13.99
CA THR A 37 -5.49 -5.94 14.42
C THR A 37 -6.92 -5.63 14.84
N ILE A 38 -7.90 -6.08 14.06
CA ILE A 38 -9.33 -5.91 14.37
C ILE A 38 -9.68 -6.59 15.69
N LYS A 39 -9.25 -7.85 15.88
CA LYS A 39 -9.45 -8.58 17.16
C LYS A 39 -8.78 -7.86 18.33
N GLY A 40 -7.58 -7.33 18.12
CA GLY A 40 -6.86 -6.51 19.09
C GLY A 40 -7.65 -5.32 19.61
N ILE A 41 -8.13 -4.49 18.67
CA ILE A 41 -8.93 -3.30 18.97
C ILE A 41 -10.22 -3.69 19.71
N MET A 42 -10.86 -4.79 19.30
CA MET A 42 -12.06 -5.30 19.96
C MET A 42 -11.79 -5.66 21.42
N TRP A 43 -10.79 -6.50 21.69
CA TRP A 43 -10.46 -6.93 23.06
C TRP A 43 -10.00 -5.76 23.94
N PHE A 44 -9.23 -4.84 23.39
CA PHE A 44 -8.84 -3.63 24.09
C PHE A 44 -10.04 -2.73 24.44
N GLY A 45 -10.96 -2.53 23.48
CA GLY A 45 -12.21 -1.80 23.72
C GLY A 45 -13.07 -2.44 24.80
N LEU A 46 -13.17 -3.78 24.80
CA LEU A 46 -13.86 -4.54 25.85
C LEU A 46 -13.18 -4.40 27.22
N ALA A 47 -11.84 -4.38 27.27
CA ALA A 47 -11.10 -4.17 28.52
C ALA A 47 -11.44 -2.83 29.16
N ILE A 48 -11.46 -1.75 28.36
CA ILE A 48 -11.85 -0.41 28.82
C ILE A 48 -13.33 -0.40 29.25
N LEU A 49 -14.21 -1.00 28.44
CA LEU A 49 -15.64 -1.04 28.73
C LEU A 49 -15.94 -1.71 30.07
N VAL A 50 -15.27 -2.83 30.38
CA VAL A 50 -15.43 -3.54 31.66
C VAL A 50 -15.03 -2.68 32.85
N TRP A 51 -13.95 -1.91 32.76
CA TRP A 51 -13.61 -0.95 33.82
C TRP A 51 -14.67 0.14 33.97
N GLY A 52 -15.20 0.67 32.86
CA GLY A 52 -16.25 1.67 32.88
C GLY A 52 -17.55 1.15 33.52
N LEU A 53 -18.02 -0.02 33.08
CA LEU A 53 -19.21 -0.67 33.63
C LEU A 53 -19.03 -1.06 35.10
N GLY A 54 -17.87 -1.58 35.47
CA GLY A 54 -17.56 -1.90 36.86
C GLY A 54 -17.60 -0.68 37.78
N ALA A 55 -17.08 0.46 37.30
CA ALA A 55 -17.14 1.72 38.04
C ALA A 55 -18.58 2.25 38.18
N VAL A 56 -19.41 2.15 37.13
CA VAL A 56 -20.84 2.49 37.20
C VAL A 56 -21.58 1.58 38.18
N LEU A 57 -21.34 0.27 38.15
CA LEU A 57 -21.94 -0.67 39.09
C LEU A 57 -21.57 -0.33 40.54
N ASN A 58 -20.30 -0.02 40.81
CA ASN A 58 -19.85 0.40 42.13
C ASN A 58 -20.50 1.72 42.57
N LEU A 59 -20.68 2.69 41.66
CA LEU A 59 -21.43 3.92 41.97
C LEU A 59 -22.89 3.63 42.33
N ILE A 60 -23.57 2.79 41.56
CA ILE A 60 -24.97 2.42 41.83
C ILE A 60 -25.09 1.73 43.21
N LEU A 61 -24.18 0.80 43.53
CA LEU A 61 -24.20 0.07 44.79
C LEU A 61 -23.89 0.97 45.99
N VAL A 62 -22.84 1.79 45.90
CA VAL A 62 -22.42 2.65 47.03
C VAL A 62 -23.31 3.88 47.18
N PHE A 63 -23.62 4.58 46.10
CA PHE A 63 -24.38 5.83 46.14
C PHE A 63 -25.89 5.60 46.01
N GLY A 64 -26.31 4.72 45.09
CA GLY A 64 -27.74 4.45 44.85
C GLY A 64 -28.39 3.59 45.93
N PHE A 65 -27.71 2.52 46.35
CA PHE A 65 -28.21 1.61 47.39
C PHE A 65 -27.64 1.89 48.79
N GLY A 66 -26.72 2.85 48.93
CA GLY A 66 -26.14 3.22 50.22
C GLY A 66 -25.26 2.14 50.85
N TRP A 67 -24.73 1.20 50.05
CA TRP A 67 -23.89 0.12 50.58
C TRP A 67 -22.52 0.63 51.00
N ASP A 68 -22.00 0.09 52.11
CA ASP A 68 -20.65 0.39 52.54
C ASP A 68 -19.62 -0.05 51.47
N PRO A 69 -18.64 0.79 51.08
CA PRO A 69 -17.62 0.44 50.10
C PRO A 69 -16.80 -0.81 50.43
N SER A 70 -16.75 -1.21 51.71
CA SER A 70 -16.09 -2.42 52.19
C SER A 70 -17.00 -3.67 52.19
N ASN A 71 -18.24 -3.56 51.68
CA ASN A 71 -19.12 -4.71 51.55
C ASN A 71 -18.46 -5.81 50.69
N LYS A 72 -18.42 -7.04 51.22
CA LYS A 72 -17.81 -8.20 50.55
C LYS A 72 -18.32 -8.41 49.13
N ILE A 73 -19.61 -8.17 48.86
CA ILE A 73 -20.20 -8.33 47.53
C ILE A 73 -19.59 -7.33 46.53
N ILE A 74 -19.38 -6.08 46.96
CA ILE A 74 -18.75 -5.04 46.13
C ILE A 74 -17.30 -5.44 45.82
N ILE A 75 -16.59 -5.98 46.80
CA ILE A 75 -15.21 -6.43 46.62
C ILE A 75 -15.13 -7.62 45.66
N TYR A 76 -16.00 -8.63 45.79
CA TYR A 76 -16.04 -9.76 44.86
C TYR A 76 -16.38 -9.33 43.43
N LEU A 77 -17.32 -8.38 43.28
CA LEU A 77 -17.64 -7.80 41.97
C LEU A 77 -16.46 -7.01 41.41
N GLY A 78 -15.74 -6.26 42.26
CA GLY A 78 -14.51 -5.56 41.90
C GLY A 78 -13.40 -6.50 41.42
N VAL A 79 -13.19 -7.63 42.11
CA VAL A 79 -12.23 -8.67 41.68
C VAL A 79 -12.66 -9.27 40.35
N LEU A 80 -13.95 -9.61 40.16
CA LEU A 80 -14.46 -10.13 38.89
C LEU A 80 -14.22 -9.15 37.73
N VAL A 81 -14.47 -7.86 37.94
CA VAL A 81 -14.21 -6.81 36.95
C VAL A 81 -12.72 -6.73 36.62
N SER A 82 -11.84 -6.77 37.63
CA SER A 82 -10.38 -6.70 37.46
C SER A 82 -9.83 -7.90 36.68
N LEU A 83 -10.31 -9.11 37.01
CA LEU A 83 -9.92 -10.35 36.35
C LEU A 83 -10.43 -10.42 34.90
N THR A 84 -11.66 -9.97 34.66
CA THR A 84 -12.23 -9.90 33.30
C THR A 84 -11.47 -8.89 32.44
N ASN A 85 -11.12 -7.74 33.02
CA ASN A 85 -10.27 -6.76 32.35
C ASN A 85 -8.89 -7.34 31.99
N SER A 86 -8.23 -8.02 32.95
CA SER A 86 -6.94 -8.67 32.73
C SER A 86 -6.98 -9.66 31.58
N LEU A 87 -8.05 -10.47 31.47
CA LEU A 87 -8.28 -11.38 30.34
C LEU A 87 -8.32 -10.65 29.01
N PHE A 88 -9.12 -9.59 28.93
CA PHE A 88 -9.26 -8.80 27.70
C PHE A 88 -7.96 -8.09 27.31
N ILE A 89 -7.19 -7.61 28.28
CA ILE A 89 -5.85 -7.09 28.03
C ILE A 89 -4.96 -8.19 27.43
N LEU A 90 -4.89 -9.37 28.04
CA LEU A 90 -4.06 -10.49 27.52
C LEU A 90 -4.46 -10.90 26.10
N LEU A 91 -5.75 -10.95 25.80
CA LEU A 91 -6.26 -11.26 24.46
C LEU A 91 -5.98 -10.16 23.43
N SER A 92 -5.77 -8.91 23.89
CA SER A 92 -5.38 -7.80 23.01
C SER A 92 -3.89 -7.81 22.66
N LEU A 93 -3.00 -8.34 23.52
CA LEU A 93 -1.55 -8.27 23.34
C LEU A 93 -1.03 -8.89 22.02
N PRO A 94 -1.53 -10.04 21.54
CA PRO A 94 -1.09 -10.62 20.27
C PRO A 94 -1.23 -9.69 19.06
N SER A 95 -2.17 -8.73 19.12
CA SER A 95 -2.41 -7.76 18.04
C SER A 95 -1.36 -6.66 17.95
N ILE A 96 -0.55 -6.48 18.98
CA ILE A 96 0.51 -5.47 18.99
C ILE A 96 1.62 -5.94 18.06
N GLU A 97 1.76 -5.39 16.86
CA GLU A 97 2.79 -5.85 15.92
C GLU A 97 4.20 -5.36 16.27
N HIS A 98 5.16 -6.29 16.28
CA HIS A 98 6.59 -6.00 16.36
C HIS A 98 7.46 -7.16 15.85
N ASN A 99 8.66 -6.87 15.36
CA ASN A 99 9.55 -7.86 14.72
C ASN A 99 10.41 -8.68 15.71
N LYS A 100 10.28 -8.43 17.02
CA LYS A 100 11.06 -9.09 18.07
C LYS A 100 10.38 -10.36 18.60
N ARG A 101 11.14 -11.24 19.25
CA ARG A 101 10.60 -12.44 19.94
C ARG A 101 9.49 -12.06 20.93
N ARG A 102 8.35 -12.72 20.86
CA ARG A 102 7.19 -12.50 21.74
C ARG A 102 7.46 -12.95 23.18
N GLY A 103 6.83 -12.29 24.15
CA GLY A 103 6.85 -12.71 25.55
C GLY A 103 6.26 -14.12 25.72
N ILE A 104 6.61 -14.81 26.81
CA ILE A 104 6.10 -16.16 27.09
C ILE A 104 4.57 -16.17 27.14
N VAL A 105 3.98 -15.19 27.81
CA VAL A 105 2.52 -15.06 27.96
C VAL A 105 1.84 -14.86 26.61
N VAL A 106 2.35 -13.96 25.76
CA VAL A 106 1.79 -13.72 24.43
C VAL A 106 1.92 -14.95 23.53
N ARG A 107 3.05 -15.67 23.60
CA ARG A 107 3.21 -16.94 22.87
C ARG A 107 2.20 -17.99 23.34
N LEU A 108 1.88 -18.02 24.63
CA LEU A 108 0.87 -18.92 25.18
C LEU A 108 -0.51 -18.55 24.64
N VAL A 109 -0.90 -17.27 24.68
CA VAL A 109 -2.17 -16.78 24.10
C VAL A 109 -2.26 -17.09 22.60
N GLN A 110 -1.17 -16.94 21.84
CA GLN A 110 -1.13 -17.23 20.41
C GLN A 110 -1.21 -18.72 20.08
N LYS A 111 -0.74 -19.60 20.99
CA LYS A 111 -0.75 -21.05 20.79
C LYS A 111 -2.14 -21.66 20.97
N PHE A 112 -2.97 -21.06 21.82
CA PHE A 112 -4.34 -21.49 22.06
C PHE A 112 -5.32 -20.74 21.15
N SER A 113 -6.45 -21.37 20.82
CA SER A 113 -7.57 -20.60 20.26
C SER A 113 -8.11 -19.64 21.32
N THR A 114 -8.78 -18.57 20.90
CA THR A 114 -9.39 -17.62 21.84
C THR A 114 -10.35 -18.31 22.80
N LYS A 115 -11.11 -19.30 22.32
CA LYS A 115 -12.04 -20.09 23.13
C LYS A 115 -11.32 -20.95 24.16
N ASP A 116 -10.25 -21.64 23.75
CA ASP A 116 -9.50 -22.53 24.64
C ASP A 116 -8.77 -21.73 25.72
N PHE A 117 -8.16 -20.60 25.36
CA PHE A 117 -7.49 -19.74 26.32
C PHE A 117 -8.47 -19.18 27.36
N VAL A 118 -9.65 -18.72 26.92
CA VAL A 118 -10.72 -18.26 27.81
C VAL A 118 -11.18 -19.41 28.73
N GLY A 119 -11.36 -20.62 28.21
CA GLY A 119 -11.73 -21.79 28.99
C GLY A 119 -10.70 -22.14 30.07
N VAL A 120 -9.42 -22.16 29.72
CA VAL A 120 -8.32 -22.40 30.67
C VAL A 120 -8.24 -21.29 31.72
N TYR A 121 -8.36 -20.03 31.30
CA TYR A 121 -8.33 -18.87 32.20
C TYR A 121 -9.47 -18.91 33.22
N PHE A 122 -10.70 -19.14 32.77
CA PHE A 122 -11.85 -19.30 33.68
C PHE A 122 -11.73 -20.55 34.56
N GLY A 123 -11.17 -21.66 34.05
CA GLY A 123 -10.94 -22.87 34.84
C GLY A 123 -9.98 -22.62 36.01
N VAL A 124 -8.83 -22.00 35.75
CA VAL A 124 -7.87 -21.62 36.80
C VAL A 124 -8.48 -20.64 37.79
N LEU A 125 -9.21 -19.63 37.29
CA LEU A 125 -9.88 -18.66 38.16
C LEU A 125 -10.96 -19.28 39.03
N SER A 126 -11.75 -20.20 38.49
CA SER A 126 -12.82 -20.88 39.23
C SER A 126 -12.24 -21.74 40.35
N MET A 127 -11.11 -22.41 40.08
CA MET A 127 -10.38 -23.17 41.10
C MET A 127 -9.85 -22.24 42.21
N ILE A 128 -9.21 -21.13 41.86
CA ILE A 128 -8.71 -20.16 42.86
C ILE A 128 -9.89 -19.54 43.63
N ALA A 129 -10.91 -19.07 42.94
CA ALA A 129 -12.10 -18.48 43.55
C ALA A 129 -12.78 -19.46 44.51
N PHE A 130 -12.88 -20.74 44.15
CA PHE A 130 -13.43 -21.79 45.02
C PHE A 130 -12.63 -21.93 46.32
N VAL A 131 -11.29 -21.98 46.24
CA VAL A 131 -10.42 -22.06 47.43
C VAL A 131 -10.65 -20.85 48.34
N PHE A 132 -10.71 -19.64 47.78
CA PHE A 132 -10.92 -18.42 48.57
C PHE A 132 -12.34 -18.31 49.13
N LEU A 133 -13.37 -18.71 48.38
CA LEU A 133 -14.75 -18.76 48.87
C LEU A 133 -14.90 -19.78 50.01
N ALA A 134 -14.38 -21.00 49.84
CA ALA A 134 -14.41 -22.02 50.87
C ALA A 134 -13.67 -21.57 52.14
N THR A 135 -12.53 -20.90 51.98
CA THR A 135 -11.75 -20.37 53.11
C THR A 135 -12.46 -19.18 53.78
N SER A 136 -13.11 -18.30 53.01
CA SER A 136 -13.85 -17.12 53.50
C SER A 136 -15.17 -17.46 54.18
N ILE A 137 -15.84 -18.54 53.80
CA ILE A 137 -17.08 -18.99 54.47
C ILE A 137 -16.75 -19.61 55.83
N ASN A 138 -15.64 -20.33 55.93
CA ASN A 138 -15.23 -21.02 57.15
C ASN A 138 -14.55 -20.11 58.19
N ASN A 139 -14.10 -18.91 57.80
CA ASN A 139 -13.40 -17.99 58.69
C ASN A 139 -13.96 -16.56 58.57
N ILE A 140 -14.72 -16.14 59.59
CA ILE A 140 -15.40 -14.84 59.64
C ILE A 140 -14.40 -13.68 59.80
N GLU A 141 -13.23 -13.93 60.40
CA GLU A 141 -12.17 -12.93 60.65
C GLU A 141 -11.28 -12.60 59.43
N ILE A 142 -11.53 -13.21 58.27
CA ILE A 142 -10.71 -12.92 57.08
C ILE A 142 -10.99 -11.48 56.62
N SER A 143 -9.93 -10.66 56.68
CA SER A 143 -9.90 -9.31 56.15
C SER A 143 -10.33 -9.27 54.68
N ASN A 144 -11.15 -8.29 54.35
CA ASN A 144 -11.56 -7.95 52.99
C ASN A 144 -10.38 -7.77 52.01
N SER A 145 -9.20 -7.38 52.51
CA SER A 145 -7.96 -7.28 51.73
C SER A 145 -7.46 -8.64 51.22
N PHE A 146 -7.83 -9.74 51.88
CA PHE A 146 -7.46 -11.09 51.47
C PHE A 146 -8.17 -11.53 50.17
N ILE A 147 -9.36 -10.99 49.90
CA ILE A 147 -10.12 -11.29 48.66
C ILE A 147 -9.38 -10.74 47.43
N TRP A 148 -8.69 -9.61 47.57
CA TRP A 148 -7.87 -9.03 46.51
C TRP A 148 -6.62 -9.85 46.17
N LEU A 149 -6.23 -10.81 47.02
CA LEU A 149 -5.05 -11.66 46.79
C LEU A 149 -5.16 -12.49 45.51
N ILE A 150 -6.38 -12.80 45.07
CA ILE A 150 -6.67 -13.53 43.82
C ILE A 150 -6.19 -12.76 42.59
N ASP A 151 -6.32 -11.43 42.60
CA ASP A 151 -6.07 -10.57 41.44
C ASP A 151 -4.58 -10.26 41.24
N ILE A 152 -3.78 -10.30 42.31
CA ILE A 152 -2.37 -9.86 42.30
C ILE A 152 -1.52 -10.63 41.29
N PRO A 153 -1.46 -11.98 41.31
CA PRO A 153 -0.53 -12.69 40.44
C PRO A 153 -0.86 -12.43 38.97
N ILE A 154 -2.16 -12.33 38.66
CA ILE A 154 -2.64 -12.07 37.31
C ILE A 154 -2.31 -10.64 36.90
N SER A 155 -2.63 -9.65 37.74
CA SER A 155 -2.33 -8.24 37.49
C SER A 155 -0.83 -7.99 37.29
N VAL A 156 0.03 -8.65 38.07
CA VAL A 156 1.50 -8.57 37.91
C VAL A 156 1.95 -9.20 36.60
N VAL A 157 1.45 -10.40 36.25
CA VAL A 157 1.75 -11.06 34.98
C VAL A 157 1.32 -10.18 33.79
N VAL A 158 0.14 -9.56 33.87
CA VAL A 158 -0.36 -8.61 32.87
C VAL A 158 0.55 -7.38 32.78
N ALA A 159 0.94 -6.79 33.91
CA ALA A 159 1.83 -5.62 33.96
C ALA A 159 3.18 -5.90 33.29
N PHE A 160 3.81 -7.05 33.60
CA PHE A 160 5.04 -7.46 32.95
C PHE A 160 4.87 -7.72 31.45
N SER A 161 3.76 -8.35 31.06
CA SER A 161 3.46 -8.61 29.65
C SER A 161 3.27 -7.31 28.87
N LEU A 162 2.58 -6.33 29.47
CA LEU A 162 2.42 -4.99 28.91
C LEU A 162 3.75 -4.25 28.78
N LEU A 163 4.55 -4.22 29.84
CA LEU A 163 5.87 -3.58 29.82
C LEU A 163 6.73 -4.14 28.68
N TYR A 164 6.74 -5.47 28.53
CA TYR A 164 7.54 -6.14 27.52
C TYR A 164 7.05 -5.85 26.09
N GLU A 165 5.77 -6.05 25.82
CA GLU A 165 5.21 -5.94 24.46
C GLU A 165 5.12 -4.48 24.01
N LEU A 166 4.69 -3.55 24.88
CA LEU A 166 4.63 -2.12 24.55
C LEU A 166 6.03 -1.56 24.27
N ASN A 167 7.01 -1.85 25.14
CA ASN A 167 8.38 -1.37 24.93
C ASN A 167 8.97 -1.91 23.62
N LYS A 168 8.73 -3.19 23.30
CA LYS A 168 9.17 -3.76 22.02
C LYS A 168 8.49 -3.13 20.82
N ALA A 169 7.20 -2.88 20.89
CA ALA A 169 6.44 -2.21 19.84
C ALA A 169 6.97 -0.80 19.59
N PHE A 170 7.09 0.02 20.65
CA PHE A 170 7.60 1.38 20.52
C PHE A 170 9.06 1.42 20.06
N SER A 171 9.91 0.52 20.56
CA SER A 171 11.30 0.38 20.12
C SER A 171 11.41 0.03 18.63
N THR A 172 10.56 -0.88 18.14
CA THR A 172 10.53 -1.26 16.71
C THR A 172 10.14 -0.07 15.84
N ARG A 173 9.26 0.80 16.34
CA ARG A 173 8.77 2.00 15.66
C ARG A 173 9.66 3.24 15.88
N LYS A 174 10.89 3.07 16.38
CA LYS A 174 11.85 4.14 16.68
C LYS A 174 11.36 5.20 17.69
N MET A 175 10.31 4.94 18.45
CA MET A 175 9.80 5.82 19.51
C MET A 175 10.45 5.51 20.86
N ARG A 176 11.77 5.72 20.96
CA ARG A 176 12.53 5.38 22.18
C ARG A 176 12.07 6.13 23.44
N PHE A 177 11.52 7.33 23.28
CA PHE A 177 10.99 8.14 24.39
C PHE A 177 9.79 7.48 25.10
N MET A 178 9.10 6.53 24.45
CA MET A 178 7.96 5.81 25.03
C MET A 178 8.37 4.75 26.07
N TYR A 179 9.67 4.50 26.24
CA TYR A 179 10.17 3.64 27.31
C TYR A 179 9.80 4.18 28.70
N LEU A 180 9.92 5.49 28.92
CA LEU A 180 9.63 6.09 30.21
C LEU A 180 8.13 5.98 30.55
N PRO A 181 7.17 6.40 29.69
CA PRO A 181 5.75 6.17 29.92
C PRO A 181 5.36 4.70 30.16
N THR A 182 5.98 3.75 29.45
CA THR A 182 5.69 2.32 29.66
C THR A 182 6.21 1.79 30.98
N LEU A 183 7.38 2.26 31.43
CA LEU A 183 7.91 1.95 32.75
C LEU A 183 7.08 2.60 33.87
N VAL A 184 6.65 3.86 33.69
CA VAL A 184 5.75 4.54 34.61
C VAL A 184 4.42 3.78 34.73
N LEU A 185 3.85 3.33 33.61
CA LEU A 185 2.64 2.50 33.63
C LEU A 185 2.85 1.24 34.48
N PHE A 186 3.95 0.52 34.28
CA PHE A 186 4.27 -0.67 35.05
C PHE A 186 4.36 -0.36 36.55
N VAL A 187 5.11 0.67 36.93
CA VAL A 187 5.28 1.07 38.33
C VAL A 187 3.94 1.49 38.96
N LEU A 188 3.11 2.25 38.25
CA LEU A 188 1.79 2.64 38.74
C LEU A 188 0.87 1.43 38.96
N ILE A 189 0.92 0.41 38.09
CA ILE A 189 0.15 -0.83 38.30
C ILE A 189 0.64 -1.53 39.57
N ILE A 190 1.96 -1.68 39.77
CA ILE A 190 2.50 -2.31 40.98
C ILE A 190 2.06 -1.55 42.23
N ILE A 191 2.18 -0.22 42.26
CA ILE A 191 1.76 0.60 43.39
C ILE A 191 0.25 0.47 43.65
N ALA A 192 -0.58 0.50 42.60
CA ALA A 192 -2.03 0.35 42.74
C ALA A 192 -2.41 -1.03 43.30
N VAL A 193 -1.74 -2.09 42.85
CA VAL A 193 -1.94 -3.45 43.38
C VAL A 193 -1.49 -3.53 44.84
N THR A 194 -0.33 -2.97 45.19
CA THR A 194 0.16 -2.91 46.58
C THR A 194 -0.80 -2.16 47.50
N HIS A 195 -1.33 -1.03 47.05
CA HIS A 195 -2.30 -0.23 47.82
C HIS A 195 -3.58 -1.01 48.17
N ARG A 196 -4.03 -1.94 47.30
CA ARG A 196 -5.21 -2.79 47.59
C ARG A 196 -4.96 -3.85 48.66
N ILE A 197 -3.71 -4.21 48.89
CA ILE A 197 -3.32 -5.31 49.79
C ILE A 197 -3.15 -4.82 51.22
N ILE A 198 -2.44 -3.71 51.39
CA ILE A 198 -2.04 -3.23 52.71
C ILE A 198 -3.30 -2.69 53.42
N PRO A 199 -3.75 -3.34 54.52
CA PRO A 199 -4.88 -2.84 55.30
C PRO A 199 -4.54 -1.42 55.79
N GLN A 200 -5.54 -0.52 55.74
CA GLN A 200 -5.34 0.87 56.17
C GLN A 200 -4.72 0.95 57.57
N ASP A 201 -5.16 0.07 58.48
CA ASP A 201 -4.71 -0.03 59.86
C ASP A 201 -3.19 -0.27 60.02
N ARG A 202 -2.57 -0.95 59.05
CA ARG A 202 -1.11 -1.19 59.03
C ARG A 202 -0.35 -0.08 58.31
N ALA A 203 -0.97 0.58 57.34
CA ALA A 203 -0.37 1.70 56.61
C ALA A 203 -0.26 2.95 57.50
N ILE A 204 -1.24 3.18 58.37
CA ILE A 204 -1.32 4.33 59.29
C ILE A 204 -0.13 4.38 60.27
N GLN A 205 0.54 3.25 60.51
CA GLN A 205 1.76 3.18 61.35
C GLN A 205 2.99 3.79 60.66
N LEU A 206 2.99 3.93 59.34
CA LEU A 206 4.12 4.40 58.54
C LEU A 206 3.84 5.71 57.80
N VAL A 207 2.58 5.95 57.44
CA VAL A 207 2.17 7.06 56.57
C VAL A 207 0.78 7.54 57.02
N ASP A 208 0.53 8.85 56.90
CA ASP A 208 -0.77 9.42 57.20
C ASP A 208 -1.92 8.78 56.38
N GLN A 209 -3.08 8.62 57.02
CA GLN A 209 -4.24 7.92 56.44
C GLN A 209 -4.80 8.64 55.21
N GLU A 210 -4.86 9.97 55.27
CA GLU A 210 -5.39 10.79 54.19
C GLU A 210 -4.45 10.72 52.98
N PHE A 211 -3.15 10.86 53.22
CA PHE A 211 -2.15 10.70 52.17
C PHE A 211 -2.20 9.31 51.53
N TRP A 212 -2.28 8.23 52.31
CA TRP A 212 -2.35 6.86 51.77
C TRP A 212 -3.57 6.67 50.86
N SER A 213 -4.74 7.11 51.31
CA SER A 213 -5.98 7.03 50.53
C SER A 213 -5.92 7.86 49.24
N ILE A 214 -5.35 9.07 49.30
CA ILE A 214 -5.19 9.94 48.13
C ILE A 214 -4.21 9.33 47.13
N ALA A 215 -3.05 8.89 47.59
CA ALA A 215 -2.03 8.28 46.75
C ALA A 215 -2.57 7.04 46.03
N GLY A 216 -3.33 6.19 46.73
CA GLY A 216 -3.98 5.02 46.13
C GLY A 216 -4.94 5.38 45.01
N SER A 217 -5.83 6.35 45.25
CA SER A 217 -6.83 6.76 44.26
C SER A 217 -6.21 7.45 43.04
N ILE A 218 -5.26 8.36 43.26
CA ILE A 218 -4.52 9.02 42.17
C ILE A 218 -3.78 7.98 41.32
N THR A 219 -3.09 7.04 41.96
CA THR A 219 -2.37 5.97 41.25
C THR A 219 -3.34 5.12 40.45
N ALA A 220 -4.47 4.74 41.04
CA ALA A 220 -5.48 3.90 40.41
C ALA A 220 -6.14 4.56 39.18
N ILE A 221 -6.33 5.88 39.19
CA ILE A 221 -6.83 6.64 38.03
C ILE A 221 -5.72 6.81 37.00
N SER A 222 -4.52 7.19 37.45
CA SER A 222 -3.39 7.55 36.57
C SER A 222 -2.96 6.38 35.69
N PHE A 223 -2.86 5.16 36.22
CA PHE A 223 -2.45 4.02 35.40
C PHE A 223 -3.50 3.68 34.33
N LYS A 224 -4.81 3.79 34.64
CA LYS A 224 -5.87 3.52 33.66
C LYS A 224 -5.83 4.53 32.52
N PHE A 225 -5.66 5.81 32.85
CA PHE A 225 -5.51 6.87 31.86
C PHE A 225 -4.26 6.67 31.00
N LEU A 226 -3.11 6.44 31.62
CA LEU A 226 -1.85 6.22 30.93
C LEU A 226 -1.91 4.97 30.03
N PHE A 227 -2.56 3.91 30.49
CA PHE A 227 -2.80 2.70 29.69
C PHE A 227 -3.62 3.00 28.44
N ILE A 228 -4.74 3.72 28.59
CA ILE A 228 -5.61 4.11 27.47
C ILE A 228 -4.82 4.98 26.48
N LEU A 229 -4.06 5.96 26.98
CA LEU A 229 -3.24 6.85 26.16
C LEU A 229 -2.18 6.09 25.37
N LEU A 230 -1.41 5.23 26.04
CA LEU A 230 -0.33 4.46 25.41
C LEU A 230 -0.85 3.55 24.31
N PHE A 231 -1.97 2.86 24.55
CA PHE A 231 -2.55 1.99 23.55
C PHE A 231 -3.16 2.78 22.39
N SER A 232 -3.79 3.93 22.67
CA SER A 232 -4.31 4.84 21.63
C SER A 232 -3.18 5.36 20.74
N ILE A 233 -2.03 5.76 21.33
CA ILE A 233 -0.83 6.13 20.58
C ILE A 233 -0.33 4.95 19.76
N LEU A 234 -0.34 3.73 20.31
CA LEU A 234 0.09 2.54 19.58
C LEU A 234 -0.80 2.25 18.37
N LEU A 235 -2.12 2.39 18.50
CA LEU A 235 -3.05 2.25 17.37
C LEU A 235 -2.79 3.31 16.29
N TYR A 236 -2.70 4.58 16.69
CA TYR A 236 -2.52 5.69 15.74
C TYR A 236 -1.15 5.71 15.08
N SER A 237 -0.09 5.46 15.86
CA SER A 237 1.27 5.40 15.35
C SER A 237 1.43 4.32 14.29
N TRP A 238 0.80 3.16 14.48
CA TRP A 238 0.84 2.08 13.49
C TRP A 238 0.21 2.52 12.18
N LYS A 239 -0.96 3.18 12.24
CA LYS A 239 -1.64 3.70 11.05
C LYS A 239 -0.75 4.68 10.28
N PHE A 240 -0.11 5.61 10.98
CA PHE A 240 0.81 6.56 10.36
C PHE A 240 2.03 5.89 9.69
N LEU A 241 2.61 4.88 10.35
CA LEU A 241 3.73 4.13 9.80
C LEU A 241 3.32 3.30 8.57
N SER A 242 2.18 2.62 8.64
CA SER A 242 1.63 1.82 7.55
C SER A 242 1.30 2.67 6.31
N GLU A 243 0.63 3.80 6.51
CA GLU A 243 0.31 4.75 5.43
C GLU A 243 1.58 5.29 4.77
N LYS A 244 2.62 5.61 5.56
CA LYS A 244 3.90 6.08 5.04
C LYS A 244 4.65 4.99 4.26
N GLU A 245 4.66 3.75 4.75
CA GLU A 245 5.27 2.61 4.04
C GLU A 245 4.54 2.33 2.72
N GLN A 246 3.21 2.39 2.71
CA GLN A 246 2.42 2.23 1.49
C GLN A 246 2.69 3.35 0.47
N GLN A 247 2.78 4.61 0.92
CA GLN A 247 3.12 5.74 0.06
C GLN A 247 4.54 5.61 -0.50
N GLN A 248 5.50 5.15 0.32
CA GLN A 248 6.88 4.94 -0.13
C GLN A 248 6.95 3.80 -1.16
N GLY A 249 6.24 2.68 -0.94
CA GLY A 249 6.16 1.60 -1.90
C GLY A 249 5.51 2.00 -3.24
N LEU A 250 4.51 2.89 -3.21
CA LEU A 250 3.94 3.48 -4.43
C LEU A 250 4.95 4.38 -5.15
N ALA A 251 5.69 5.22 -4.40
CA ALA A 251 6.73 6.07 -4.97
C ALA A 251 7.84 5.24 -5.64
N ASP A 252 8.29 4.15 -5.01
CA ASP A 252 9.31 3.27 -5.56
C ASP A 252 8.84 2.56 -6.84
N LYS A 253 7.56 2.11 -6.88
CA LYS A 253 6.95 1.53 -8.08
C LYS A 253 6.88 2.56 -9.22
N LEU A 254 6.40 3.77 -8.94
CA LEU A 254 6.34 4.85 -9.94
C LEU A 254 7.73 5.24 -10.43
N ALA A 255 8.73 5.28 -9.55
CA ALA A 255 10.12 5.54 -9.92
C ALA A 255 10.67 4.45 -10.86
N THR A 256 10.39 3.17 -10.60
CA THR A 256 10.80 2.07 -11.47
C THR A 256 10.08 2.05 -12.81
N GLU A 257 8.78 2.38 -12.85
CA GLU A 257 8.04 2.55 -14.10
C GLU A 257 8.57 3.72 -14.93
N ASN A 258 8.83 4.87 -14.30
CA ASN A 258 9.43 6.02 -14.98
C ASN A 258 10.80 5.69 -15.59
N LEU A 259 11.65 4.94 -14.87
CA LEU A 259 12.93 4.48 -15.40
C LEU A 259 12.76 3.54 -16.60
N LYS A 260 11.76 2.65 -16.58
CA LYS A 260 11.45 1.78 -17.74
C LYS A 260 10.93 2.60 -18.92
N PHE A 261 10.07 3.59 -18.69
CA PHE A 261 9.58 4.46 -19.75
C PHE A 261 10.69 5.30 -20.37
N LYS A 262 11.59 5.88 -19.56
CA LYS A 262 12.77 6.58 -20.09
C LYS A 262 13.62 5.71 -21.00
N LYS A 263 13.93 4.48 -20.58
CA LYS A 263 14.70 3.55 -21.42
C LYS A 263 14.00 3.20 -22.73
N LYS A 264 12.67 3.01 -22.70
CA LYS A 264 11.90 2.77 -23.93
C LYS A 264 11.91 3.98 -24.86
N LEU A 265 11.82 5.18 -24.30
CA LEU A 265 11.85 6.43 -25.04
C LEU A 265 13.22 6.63 -25.71
N GLU A 266 14.31 6.42 -24.98
CA GLU A 266 15.68 6.43 -25.54
C GLU A 266 15.86 5.39 -26.66
N GLN A 267 15.33 4.18 -26.51
CA GLN A 267 15.36 3.16 -27.56
C GLN A 267 14.57 3.56 -28.82
N GLN A 268 13.41 4.21 -28.63
CA GLN A 268 12.60 4.69 -29.74
C GLN A 268 13.26 5.88 -30.45
N GLU A 269 13.91 6.78 -29.73
CA GLU A 269 14.70 7.87 -30.31
C GLU A 269 15.85 7.33 -31.16
N LEU A 270 16.63 6.39 -30.64
CA LEU A 270 17.71 5.73 -31.40
C LEU A 270 17.19 5.00 -32.66
N ALA A 271 16.06 4.30 -32.54
CA ALA A 271 15.45 3.64 -33.70
C ALA A 271 15.00 4.67 -34.75
N ASN A 272 14.38 5.78 -34.33
CA ASN A 272 13.97 6.85 -35.23
C ASN A 272 15.16 7.52 -35.92
N GLU A 273 16.27 7.77 -35.22
CA GLU A 273 17.51 8.26 -35.83
C GLU A 273 18.05 7.30 -36.89
N SER A 274 18.08 6.00 -36.58
CA SER A 274 18.51 4.97 -37.55
C SER A 274 17.58 4.88 -38.77
N HIS A 275 16.26 4.99 -38.57
CA HIS A 275 15.29 5.04 -39.67
C HIS A 275 15.49 6.28 -40.54
N LEU A 276 15.75 7.45 -39.93
CA LEU A 276 16.05 8.69 -40.66
C LEU A 276 17.31 8.55 -41.53
N ASP A 277 18.37 7.95 -41.00
CA ASP A 277 19.60 7.67 -41.75
C ASP A 277 19.35 6.71 -42.91
N THR A 278 18.54 5.67 -42.68
CA THR A 278 18.15 4.72 -43.73
C THR A 278 17.36 5.41 -44.83
N ILE A 279 16.38 6.25 -44.48
CA ILE A 279 15.60 7.05 -45.43
C ILE A 279 16.52 7.97 -46.25
N LYS A 280 17.50 8.59 -45.60
CA LYS A 280 18.48 9.46 -46.27
C LYS A 280 19.35 8.69 -47.26
N SER A 281 19.81 7.48 -46.90
CA SER A 281 20.55 6.59 -47.81
C SER A 281 19.70 6.17 -49.00
N MET A 282 18.49 5.66 -48.76
CA MET A 282 17.57 5.24 -49.81
C MET A 282 17.23 6.38 -50.77
N LYS A 283 17.07 7.61 -50.25
CA LYS A 283 16.85 8.79 -51.09
C LYS A 283 18.05 9.08 -52.00
N ASN A 284 19.27 8.93 -51.51
CA ASN A 284 20.48 9.11 -52.32
C ASN A 284 20.61 8.01 -53.38
N GLU A 285 20.38 6.75 -53.01
CA GLU A 285 20.38 5.62 -53.94
C GLU A 285 19.33 5.80 -55.06
N LEU A 286 18.14 6.28 -54.72
CA LEU A 286 17.11 6.63 -55.70
C LEU A 286 17.57 7.73 -56.68
N ILE A 287 18.30 8.73 -56.20
CA ILE A 287 18.86 9.78 -57.08
C ILE A 287 19.88 9.17 -58.04
N VAL A 288 20.82 8.36 -57.55
CA VAL A 288 21.84 7.69 -58.37
C VAL A 288 21.21 6.76 -59.40
N LEU A 289 20.24 5.94 -58.99
CA LEU A 289 19.52 5.05 -59.90
C LEU A 289 18.73 5.83 -60.95
N ARG A 290 18.12 6.96 -60.58
CA ARG A 290 17.42 7.82 -61.53
C ARG A 290 18.36 8.49 -62.53
N GLU A 291 19.58 8.83 -62.13
CA GLU A 291 20.61 9.35 -63.02
C GLU A 291 21.18 8.27 -63.94
N ALA A 292 21.48 7.08 -63.42
CA ALA A 292 21.93 5.93 -64.20
C ALA A 292 20.85 5.44 -65.20
N ALA A 293 19.57 5.64 -64.88
CA ALA A 293 18.45 5.34 -65.76
C ALA A 293 18.16 6.43 -66.81
N LYS A 294 18.91 7.55 -66.85
CA LYS A 294 18.79 8.51 -67.95
C LYS A 294 19.38 7.88 -69.22
N ILE A 295 18.50 7.60 -70.18
CA ILE A 295 18.87 6.99 -71.45
C ILE A 295 19.41 8.08 -72.37
N GLU A 296 20.71 8.07 -72.65
CA GLU A 296 21.32 8.96 -73.65
C GLU A 296 21.13 8.37 -75.06
N LEU A 297 20.36 9.07 -75.88
CA LEU A 297 20.18 8.75 -77.29
C LEU A 297 21.27 9.45 -78.11
N SER A 298 21.85 8.77 -79.10
CA SER A 298 22.72 9.42 -80.09
C SER A 298 21.94 10.43 -80.92
N ASP A 299 22.62 11.41 -81.51
CA ASP A 299 21.95 12.46 -82.30
C ASP A 299 21.18 11.88 -83.48
N ARG A 300 21.69 10.80 -84.10
CA ARG A 300 20.98 10.07 -85.15
C ARG A 300 19.71 9.39 -84.65
N GLN A 301 19.72 8.84 -83.43
CA GLN A 301 18.53 8.23 -82.82
C GLN A 301 17.51 9.28 -82.39
N LYS A 302 17.97 10.45 -81.91
CA LYS A 302 17.10 11.60 -81.63
C LYS A 302 16.42 12.10 -82.91
N GLU A 303 17.15 12.18 -84.01
CA GLU A 303 16.63 12.56 -85.33
C GLU A 303 15.58 11.57 -85.85
N VAL A 304 15.88 10.27 -85.80
CA VAL A 304 14.93 9.20 -86.16
C VAL A 304 13.66 9.26 -85.31
N LEU A 305 13.79 9.48 -84.00
CA LEU A 305 12.63 9.65 -83.10
C LEU A 305 11.87 10.96 -83.33
N GLY A 306 12.56 12.06 -83.65
CA GLY A 306 11.95 13.34 -83.97
C GLY A 306 11.08 13.27 -85.22
N ASN A 307 11.64 12.71 -86.30
CA ASN A 307 10.92 12.46 -87.56
C ASN A 307 9.77 11.45 -87.37
N LEU A 308 9.98 10.40 -86.56
CA LEU A 308 8.92 9.46 -86.21
C LEU A 308 7.79 10.13 -85.40
N ALA A 309 8.11 11.03 -84.47
CA ALA A 309 7.11 11.72 -83.68
C ALA A 309 6.27 12.72 -84.49
N TYR A 310 6.88 13.30 -85.53
CA TYR A 310 6.25 14.27 -86.42
C TYR A 310 5.34 13.59 -87.46
N TYR A 311 5.81 12.53 -88.14
CA TYR A 311 5.06 11.87 -89.22
C TYR A 311 4.44 10.52 -88.83
N GLY A 312 4.83 9.90 -87.73
CA GLY A 312 4.50 8.51 -87.39
C GLY A 312 3.02 8.22 -87.17
N THR A 313 2.17 9.22 -86.96
CA THR A 313 0.72 9.03 -86.91
C THR A 313 0.09 8.89 -88.30
N ASN A 314 0.71 9.49 -89.32
CA ASN A 314 0.12 9.63 -90.66
C ASN A 314 0.90 8.88 -91.73
N LYS A 315 2.17 8.53 -91.47
CA LYS A 315 3.08 7.85 -92.38
C LYS A 315 3.59 6.53 -91.77
N SER A 316 3.77 5.54 -92.63
CA SER A 316 4.39 4.25 -92.35
C SER A 316 5.91 4.39 -92.23
N TYR A 317 6.58 3.41 -91.61
CA TYR A 317 8.04 3.46 -91.47
C TYR A 317 8.81 3.56 -92.80
N PRO A 318 8.42 2.86 -93.89
CA PRO A 318 9.07 3.01 -95.19
C PRO A 318 8.96 4.44 -95.75
N GLU A 319 7.79 5.08 -95.61
CA GLU A 319 7.57 6.46 -96.10
C GLU A 319 8.41 7.48 -95.31
N ILE A 320 8.59 7.26 -94.01
CA ILE A 320 9.46 8.12 -93.19
C ILE A 320 10.93 7.88 -93.54
N ALA A 321 11.33 6.63 -93.78
CA ALA A 321 12.69 6.29 -94.20
C ALA A 321 13.07 6.96 -95.52
N GLU A 322 12.15 6.96 -96.49
CA GLU A 322 12.32 7.62 -97.78
C GLU A 322 12.50 9.14 -97.62
N LEU A 323 11.65 9.79 -96.81
CA LEU A 323 11.78 11.23 -96.52
C LEU A 323 13.08 11.59 -95.79
N MET A 324 13.62 10.66 -94.99
CA MET A 324 14.91 10.81 -94.32
C MET A 324 16.11 10.50 -95.25
N ASN A 325 15.88 10.15 -96.52
CA ASN A 325 16.88 9.65 -97.46
C ASN A 325 17.71 8.49 -96.90
N ILE A 326 17.07 7.56 -96.19
CA ILE A 326 17.69 6.33 -95.71
C ILE A 326 16.96 5.09 -96.19
N SER A 327 17.67 3.96 -96.24
CA SER A 327 17.04 2.68 -96.53
C SER A 327 16.03 2.32 -95.43
N ASN A 328 14.93 1.69 -95.84
CA ASN A 328 13.92 1.18 -94.91
C ASN A 328 14.54 0.26 -93.84
N ASP A 329 15.49 -0.60 -94.23
CA ASP A 329 16.23 -1.47 -93.30
C ASP A 329 17.10 -0.67 -92.32
N GLY A 330 17.72 0.43 -92.77
CA GLY A 330 18.47 1.34 -91.90
C GLY A 330 17.57 2.02 -90.87
N PHE A 331 16.39 2.49 -91.29
CA PHE A 331 15.38 3.07 -90.40
C PHE A 331 14.89 2.03 -89.37
N GLN A 332 14.53 0.81 -89.82
CA GLN A 332 14.11 -0.28 -88.93
C GLN A 332 15.18 -0.68 -87.92
N THR A 333 16.45 -0.70 -88.35
CA THR A 333 17.58 -1.00 -87.46
C THR A 333 17.70 0.04 -86.35
N HIS A 334 17.60 1.33 -86.67
CA HIS A 334 17.56 2.38 -85.65
C HIS A 334 16.35 2.26 -84.73
N ILE A 335 15.15 2.00 -85.28
CA ILE A 335 13.96 1.77 -84.46
C ILE A 335 14.13 0.58 -83.51
N HIS A 336 14.72 -0.53 -83.96
CA HIS A 336 14.99 -1.66 -83.10
C HIS A 336 16.00 -1.31 -82.00
N GLN A 337 17.11 -0.64 -82.32
CA GLN A 337 18.11 -0.24 -81.34
C GLN A 337 17.51 0.69 -80.27
N ILE A 338 16.68 1.64 -80.70
CA ILE A 338 15.99 2.58 -79.80
C ILE A 338 14.97 1.84 -78.93
N LYS A 339 14.17 0.92 -79.48
CA LYS A 339 13.25 0.09 -78.68
C LYS A 339 13.99 -0.72 -77.63
N LYS A 340 15.16 -1.27 -77.98
CA LYS A 340 16.01 -2.01 -77.04
C LYS A 340 16.56 -1.10 -75.93
N LEU A 341 17.01 0.11 -76.27
CA LEU A 341 17.49 1.09 -75.29
C LEU A 341 16.38 1.58 -74.35
N LEU A 342 15.17 1.78 -74.88
CA LEU A 342 13.99 2.23 -74.13
C LEU A 342 13.20 1.09 -73.47
N ASN A 343 13.65 -0.16 -73.57
CA ASN A 343 12.95 -1.37 -73.11
C ASN A 343 11.48 -1.46 -73.61
N ILE A 344 11.20 -0.99 -74.82
CA ILE A 344 9.88 -1.03 -75.46
C ILE A 344 9.70 -2.37 -76.18
N SER A 345 8.64 -3.11 -75.82
CA SER A 345 8.29 -4.41 -76.42
C SER A 345 6.78 -4.54 -76.62
N GLY A 346 6.36 -5.38 -77.59
CA GLY A 346 4.93 -5.65 -77.87
C GLY A 346 4.36 -4.92 -79.08
N LYS A 347 3.06 -5.17 -79.35
CA LYS A 347 2.36 -4.74 -80.58
C LYS A 347 2.15 -3.22 -80.71
N GLY A 348 2.20 -2.45 -79.61
CA GLY A 348 2.05 -0.99 -79.59
C GLY A 348 3.38 -0.20 -79.56
N GLY A 349 4.46 -0.81 -80.03
CA GLY A 349 5.79 -0.22 -79.91
C GLY A 349 6.04 1.02 -80.77
N LYS A 350 5.18 1.37 -81.73
CA LYS A 350 5.30 2.60 -82.53
C LYS A 350 4.77 3.80 -81.76
N GLU A 351 3.60 3.64 -81.14
CA GLU A 351 2.89 4.65 -80.37
C GLU A 351 3.70 5.06 -79.13
N GLN A 352 4.31 4.08 -78.45
CA GLN A 352 5.16 4.31 -77.28
C GLN A 352 6.43 5.12 -77.63
N LEU A 353 7.02 4.91 -78.82
CA LEU A 353 8.16 5.70 -79.29
C LEU A 353 7.76 7.15 -79.60
N ILE A 354 6.58 7.34 -80.21
CA ILE A 354 6.03 8.67 -80.52
C ILE A 354 5.73 9.44 -79.22
N GLU A 355 5.12 8.79 -78.23
CA GLU A 355 4.83 9.40 -76.93
C GLU A 355 6.12 9.76 -76.17
N TYR A 356 7.09 8.84 -76.16
CA TYR A 356 8.40 9.08 -75.57
C TYR A 356 9.10 10.29 -76.21
N ALA A 357 9.10 10.37 -77.54
CA ALA A 357 9.73 11.46 -78.27
C ALA A 357 9.03 12.82 -78.04
N LYS A 358 7.70 12.85 -77.95
CA LYS A 358 6.94 14.07 -77.59
C LYS A 358 7.21 14.51 -76.15
N LYS A 359 7.21 13.58 -75.19
CA LYS A 359 7.44 13.85 -73.77
C LYS A 359 8.85 14.37 -73.47
N ASN A 360 9.84 13.97 -74.27
CA ASN A 360 11.24 14.40 -74.14
C ASN A 360 11.62 15.52 -75.13
N ASN A 361 10.65 16.21 -75.74
CA ASN A 361 10.86 17.32 -76.67
C ASN A 361 11.83 17.00 -77.84
N LEU A 362 11.79 15.77 -78.38
CA LEU A 362 12.70 15.35 -79.45
C LEU A 362 12.27 15.84 -80.84
N LEU A 363 11.08 16.46 -80.97
CA LEU A 363 10.58 17.06 -82.21
C LEU A 363 11.54 18.12 -82.80
N GLN A 364 12.32 18.79 -81.95
CA GLN A 364 13.32 19.77 -82.39
C GLN A 364 14.44 19.18 -83.26
N TYR A 365 14.67 17.85 -83.15
CA TYR A 365 15.66 17.12 -83.93
C TYR A 365 15.07 16.54 -85.24
N SER A 366 13.81 16.85 -85.57
CA SER A 366 13.20 16.48 -86.85
C SER A 366 13.95 17.17 -88.00
N SER A 367 14.64 16.37 -88.83
CA SER A 367 15.37 16.85 -90.00
C SER A 367 14.47 17.04 -91.21
N ILE A 368 13.32 16.36 -91.23
CA ILE A 368 12.27 16.59 -92.20
C ILE A 368 11.39 17.70 -91.63
N LYS A 369 11.49 18.90 -92.20
CA LYS A 369 10.60 20.03 -91.93
C LYS A 369 9.83 20.34 -93.21
N ASP A 370 8.53 20.54 -93.10
CA ASP A 370 7.74 21.06 -94.21
C ASP A 370 8.21 22.50 -94.48
N ASN A 371 8.78 22.76 -95.66
CA ASN A 371 8.80 24.11 -96.22
C ASN A 371 7.42 24.32 -96.84
N ALA A 372 6.51 24.90 -96.05
CA ALA A 372 5.14 25.31 -96.41
C ALA A 372 4.17 24.18 -96.77
#